data_AF-A0A934WR63-F1
#
_entry.id   AF-A0A934WR63-F1
#
_cell.length_a   1.000
_cell.length_b   1.000
_cell.length_c   1.000
_cell.angle_alpha   90.00
_cell.angle_beta   90.00
_cell.angle_gamma   90.00
#
_symmetry.space_group_name_H-M   'P 1'
#
loop_
_entity.id
_entity.type
_entity.pdbx_description
1 polymer ?
#
loop_
_entity_poly.entity_id
_entity_poly.type
_entity_poly.pdbx_seq_one_letter_code
_entity_poly.pdbx_strand_id
1 'polypeptide(L)'
;MKNKTIKKILFAVFAVAICVAAYFAADLAFFQYDDPLARASLTVENDDKNLSFTYDNDAITLHGAEDSTVYALTVEGVKTVEGAHTESLPADFLGSFAAVRIDVSNDDGDGTTEHVYHIAKTDMEYTQGYTTSANVFLSDEIPFEVAYVDRDHFTVYLEGKTIPDTTITVTLADGTTKQVTTDENGNINELDLNDVRDGLTFTYIPDAHNTYTLHYQVEADTIFTARWLLAMLPFGIIILVSVICIALDVWLRKLLYKKEKMPVGKTQITSKDTRKKRFVFGFQTIRWIIMILSFGLLIFGSRLTGTVFTNVQLPVLACPCNLDQLTSAGCYYFSHLDVLFSEGWQEILSFFGSFIICAVLLGRVLCGFICPLGFVQDVAHEARQALHIEGISLNEKMYAVLTLVKWIMLIIFLGIGFIGGNFCDFCPAAALSPALAGFKLSLGLGGFFMIVVIVAGFFKRRAFCNICPLGYILGLTHKASLFKLKKDAVACTECGACYEACPMGIKSIFTEREGKDIRKIDVTTADCIMCGESVRRCPENNALAITFCGKKVYNADRMKFMKQYAPKPDKYTPFYDKEKH
;
A
#
# COMPACT_ATOMS: atom_id res chain seq x y z
N MET A 1 47.83 2.46 -17.11
CA MET A 1 46.79 2.33 -18.16
C MET A 1 45.85 1.13 -17.98
N LYS A 2 46.31 -0.07 -17.56
CA LYS A 2 45.45 -1.27 -17.38
C LYS A 2 44.23 -1.09 -16.43
N ASN A 3 44.36 -0.28 -15.37
CA ASN A 3 43.31 -0.11 -14.35
C ASN A 3 42.10 0.74 -14.81
N LYS A 4 42.28 1.64 -15.79
CA LYS A 4 41.17 2.46 -16.34
C LYS A 4 40.30 1.64 -17.30
N THR A 5 40.91 0.76 -18.07
CA THR A 5 40.20 -0.12 -19.01
C THR A 5 39.39 -1.17 -18.26
N ILE A 6 39.94 -1.78 -17.21
CA ILE A 6 39.22 -2.75 -16.37
C ILE A 6 38.02 -2.10 -15.66
N LYS A 7 38.17 -0.88 -15.12
CA LYS A 7 37.03 -0.14 -14.52
C LYS A 7 35.93 0.18 -15.53
N LYS A 8 36.29 0.56 -16.76
CA LYS A 8 35.33 0.81 -17.84
C LYS A 8 34.61 -0.46 -18.28
N ILE A 9 35.32 -1.59 -18.35
CA ILE A 9 34.74 -2.90 -18.69
C ILE A 9 33.81 -3.37 -17.57
N LEU A 10 34.21 -3.27 -16.29
CA LEU A 10 33.33 -3.64 -15.17
C LEU A 10 32.07 -2.78 -15.12
N PHE A 11 32.20 -1.47 -15.34
CA PHE A 11 31.06 -0.56 -15.41
C PHE A 11 30.15 -0.89 -16.59
N ALA A 12 30.71 -1.20 -17.76
CA ALA A 12 29.94 -1.60 -18.93
C ALA A 12 29.21 -2.94 -18.72
N VAL A 13 29.88 -3.94 -18.11
CA VAL A 13 29.26 -5.23 -17.77
C VAL A 13 28.14 -5.05 -16.74
N PHE A 14 28.35 -4.20 -15.74
CA PHE A 14 27.32 -3.90 -14.73
C PHE A 14 26.14 -3.11 -15.33
N ALA A 15 26.41 -2.14 -16.22
CA ALA A 15 25.37 -1.40 -16.93
C ALA A 15 24.58 -2.31 -17.88
N VAL A 16 25.25 -3.20 -18.62
CA VAL A 16 24.58 -4.19 -19.48
C VAL A 16 23.79 -5.19 -18.64
N ALA A 17 24.33 -5.68 -17.52
CA ALA A 17 23.59 -6.57 -16.62
C ALA A 17 22.36 -5.88 -16.02
N ILE A 18 22.44 -4.59 -15.67
CA ILE A 18 21.28 -3.79 -15.23
C ILE A 18 20.28 -3.57 -16.37
N CYS A 19 20.74 -3.25 -17.59
CA CYS A 19 19.84 -3.08 -18.73
C CYS A 19 19.15 -4.40 -19.12
N VAL A 20 19.87 -5.51 -19.08
CA VAL A 20 19.33 -6.85 -19.32
C VAL A 20 18.37 -7.25 -18.19
N ALA A 21 18.73 -7.02 -16.93
CA ALA A 21 17.83 -7.25 -15.80
C ALA A 21 16.59 -6.34 -15.87
N ALA A 22 16.71 -5.09 -16.33
CA ALA A 22 15.60 -4.17 -16.52
C ALA A 22 14.72 -4.56 -17.72
N TYR A 23 15.31 -5.08 -18.79
CA TYR A 23 14.59 -5.59 -19.96
C TYR A 23 13.81 -6.87 -19.63
N PHE A 24 14.45 -7.84 -18.96
CA PHE A 24 13.76 -9.02 -18.44
C PHE A 24 12.79 -8.69 -17.31
N ALA A 25 13.03 -7.63 -16.52
CA ALA A 25 12.06 -7.15 -15.53
C ALA A 25 10.85 -6.49 -16.21
N ALA A 26 11.03 -5.81 -17.34
CA ALA A 26 9.92 -5.30 -18.12
C ALA A 26 9.09 -6.48 -18.65
N ASP A 27 9.70 -7.43 -19.34
CA ASP A 27 8.92 -8.54 -19.87
C ASP A 27 8.33 -9.46 -18.77
N LEU A 28 9.04 -9.81 -17.69
CA LEU A 28 8.48 -10.67 -16.62
C LEU A 28 7.54 -9.96 -15.64
N ALA A 29 7.81 -8.71 -15.26
CA ALA A 29 6.93 -7.98 -14.35
C ALA A 29 5.74 -7.36 -15.07
N PHE A 30 5.69 -7.39 -16.40
CA PHE A 30 4.50 -6.99 -17.19
C PHE A 30 3.80 -8.19 -17.87
N PHE A 31 4.45 -9.37 -18.00
CA PHE A 31 3.83 -10.57 -18.62
C PHE A 31 2.51 -11.00 -17.99
N GLN A 32 2.35 -10.83 -16.67
CA GLN A 32 1.11 -11.18 -15.94
C GLN A 32 0.17 -9.99 -15.73
N TYR A 33 0.56 -8.78 -16.17
CA TYR A 33 -0.21 -7.55 -15.99
C TYR A 33 -0.66 -6.90 -17.31
N ASP A 34 -0.50 -7.60 -18.44
CA ASP A 34 -1.28 -7.34 -19.64
C ASP A 34 -2.78 -7.53 -19.33
N ASP A 35 -3.62 -6.76 -20.02
CA ASP A 35 -5.01 -6.49 -19.66
C ASP A 35 -5.78 -7.76 -19.28
N PRO A 36 -6.22 -7.93 -18.02
CA PRO A 36 -6.94 -9.14 -17.59
C PRO A 36 -8.24 -9.34 -18.40
N LEU A 37 -8.87 -8.23 -18.83
CA LEU A 37 -9.99 -8.24 -19.79
C LEU A 37 -9.67 -8.99 -21.09
N ALA A 38 -8.44 -8.89 -21.59
CA ALA A 38 -8.02 -9.50 -22.85
C ALA A 38 -7.69 -10.99 -22.72
N ARG A 39 -7.52 -11.49 -21.49
CA ARG A 39 -7.24 -12.91 -21.19
C ARG A 39 -8.42 -13.62 -20.54
N ALA A 40 -9.39 -12.87 -20.03
CA ALA A 40 -10.54 -13.44 -19.39
C ALA A 40 -11.27 -14.36 -20.39
N SER A 41 -11.43 -15.62 -20.03
CA SER A 41 -12.14 -16.60 -20.85
C SER A 41 -13.41 -17.01 -20.15
N LEU A 42 -14.54 -17.01 -20.86
CA LEU A 42 -15.80 -17.53 -20.34
C LEU A 42 -15.96 -18.98 -20.81
N THR A 43 -16.00 -19.90 -19.84
CA THR A 43 -16.36 -21.30 -20.07
C THR A 43 -17.75 -21.55 -19.53
N VAL A 44 -18.56 -22.31 -20.26
CA VAL A 44 -19.91 -22.66 -19.86
C VAL A 44 -19.98 -24.16 -19.61
N GLU A 45 -20.31 -24.55 -18.39
CA GLU A 45 -20.50 -25.94 -17.94
C GLU A 45 -21.98 -26.19 -17.64
N ASN A 46 -22.57 -27.14 -18.37
CA ASN A 46 -23.94 -27.60 -18.13
C ASN A 46 -23.93 -28.75 -17.11
N ASP A 47 -23.62 -28.42 -15.87
CA ASP A 47 -23.73 -29.30 -14.70
C ASP A 47 -25.16 -29.26 -14.10
N ASP A 48 -25.56 -30.28 -13.34
CA ASP A 48 -26.81 -30.31 -12.54
C ASP A 48 -26.83 -29.29 -11.37
N LYS A 49 -25.91 -28.31 -11.37
CA LYS A 49 -25.79 -27.28 -10.34
C LYS A 49 -26.72 -26.10 -10.66
N ASN A 50 -27.09 -25.36 -9.62
CA ASN A 50 -27.79 -24.09 -9.79
C ASN A 50 -26.93 -23.08 -10.58
N LEU A 51 -27.59 -22.19 -11.31
CA LEU A 51 -26.96 -21.15 -12.10
C LEU A 51 -26.00 -20.33 -11.22
N SER A 52 -24.70 -20.46 -11.47
CA SER A 52 -23.67 -19.83 -10.64
C SER A 52 -22.40 -19.58 -11.45
N PHE A 53 -21.72 -18.49 -11.13
CA PHE A 53 -20.37 -18.24 -11.63
C PHE A 53 -19.36 -18.76 -10.62
N THR A 54 -18.28 -19.33 -11.13
CA THR A 54 -17.09 -19.65 -10.36
C THR A 54 -15.88 -19.07 -11.07
N TYR A 55 -14.86 -18.72 -10.28
CA TYR A 55 -13.62 -18.16 -10.80
C TYR A 55 -12.46 -19.12 -10.58
N ASP A 56 -11.70 -19.36 -11.64
CA ASP A 56 -10.38 -19.97 -11.55
C ASP A 56 -9.40 -19.21 -12.45
N ASN A 57 -8.60 -18.33 -11.84
CA ASN A 57 -7.42 -17.69 -12.44
C ASN A 57 -7.60 -17.21 -13.89
N ASP A 58 -8.27 -16.08 -14.08
CA ASP A 58 -8.62 -15.46 -15.38
C ASP A 58 -9.65 -16.27 -16.21
N ALA A 59 -10.08 -17.45 -15.76
CA ALA A 59 -11.21 -18.17 -16.34
C ALA A 59 -12.46 -17.99 -15.48
N ILE A 60 -13.53 -17.53 -16.13
CA ILE A 60 -14.88 -17.43 -15.56
C ILE A 60 -15.62 -18.68 -16.03
N THR A 61 -16.12 -19.48 -15.10
CA THR A 61 -16.91 -20.66 -15.43
C THR A 61 -18.35 -20.46 -14.98
N LEU A 62 -19.28 -20.44 -15.92
CA LEU A 62 -20.72 -20.45 -15.66
C LEU A 62 -21.19 -21.90 -15.53
N HIS A 63 -21.76 -22.25 -14.38
CA HIS A 63 -22.36 -23.56 -14.11
C HIS A 63 -23.87 -23.49 -14.31
N GLY A 64 -24.49 -24.57 -14.79
CA GLY A 64 -25.95 -24.72 -14.87
C GLY A 64 -26.61 -23.88 -15.95
N ALA A 65 -25.89 -23.62 -17.05
CA ALA A 65 -26.27 -22.66 -18.08
C ALA A 65 -27.34 -23.14 -19.08
N GLU A 66 -27.93 -24.31 -18.87
CA GLU A 66 -28.99 -24.85 -19.72
C GLU A 66 -30.15 -23.83 -19.81
N ASP A 67 -30.53 -23.45 -21.02
CA ASP A 67 -31.54 -22.41 -21.34
C ASP A 67 -31.29 -21.02 -20.72
N SER A 68 -30.05 -20.72 -20.31
CA SER A 68 -29.68 -19.39 -19.80
C SER A 68 -29.22 -18.43 -20.90
N THR A 69 -29.50 -17.14 -20.72
CA THR A 69 -28.94 -16.06 -21.55
C THR A 69 -27.85 -15.33 -20.78
N VAL A 70 -26.68 -15.14 -21.42
CA VAL A 70 -25.51 -14.49 -20.81
C VAL A 70 -25.35 -13.08 -21.38
N TYR A 71 -25.13 -12.13 -20.47
CA TYR A 71 -24.95 -10.71 -20.72
C TYR A 71 -23.58 -10.25 -20.24
N ALA A 72 -22.95 -9.38 -21.02
CA ALA A 72 -21.69 -8.71 -20.70
C ALA A 72 -21.90 -7.20 -20.65
N LEU A 73 -21.35 -6.55 -19.63
CA LEU A 73 -21.34 -5.09 -19.55
C LEU A 73 -20.22 -4.54 -20.42
N THR A 74 -20.53 -3.65 -21.36
CA THR A 74 -19.55 -2.99 -22.22
C THR A 74 -19.71 -1.47 -22.21
N VAL A 75 -18.74 -0.74 -22.76
CA VAL A 75 -18.79 0.73 -22.87
C VAL A 75 -20.03 1.22 -23.63
N GLU A 76 -20.57 0.41 -24.55
CA GLU A 76 -21.76 0.72 -25.34
C GLU A 76 -23.07 0.28 -24.67
N GLY A 77 -23.01 -0.37 -23.50
CA GLY A 77 -24.16 -0.87 -22.75
C GLY A 77 -24.12 -2.39 -22.56
N VAL A 78 -25.29 -3.00 -22.36
CA VAL A 78 -25.44 -4.44 -22.17
C VAL A 78 -25.39 -5.15 -23.52
N LYS A 79 -24.52 -6.15 -23.69
CA LYS A 79 -24.44 -6.99 -24.88
C LYS A 79 -24.66 -8.46 -24.51
N THR A 80 -25.40 -9.18 -25.34
CA THR A 80 -25.56 -10.64 -25.22
C THR A 80 -24.30 -11.36 -25.70
N VAL A 81 -23.89 -12.42 -24.99
CA VAL A 81 -22.76 -13.27 -25.36
C VAL A 81 -23.31 -14.53 -26.02
N GLU A 82 -23.15 -14.65 -27.33
CA GLU A 82 -23.61 -15.82 -28.09
C GLU A 82 -22.53 -16.93 -28.11
N GLY A 83 -22.86 -18.12 -27.57
CA GLY A 83 -22.07 -19.34 -27.69
C GLY A 83 -21.31 -19.76 -26.42
N ALA A 84 -21.43 -21.04 -26.06
CA ALA A 84 -20.91 -21.67 -24.84
C ALA A 84 -19.37 -21.72 -24.69
N HIS A 85 -18.61 -21.14 -25.62
CA HIS A 85 -17.14 -21.09 -25.57
C HIS A 85 -16.65 -19.83 -26.30
N THR A 86 -16.71 -18.68 -25.64
CA THR A 86 -16.10 -17.47 -26.18
C THR A 86 -14.64 -17.41 -25.73
N GLU A 87 -13.73 -17.92 -26.58
CA GLU A 87 -12.28 -17.76 -26.40
C GLU A 87 -11.83 -16.29 -26.47
N SER A 88 -12.70 -15.38 -26.93
CA SER A 88 -12.44 -13.94 -26.96
C SER A 88 -13.64 -13.13 -26.50
N LEU A 89 -13.47 -12.39 -25.41
CA LEU A 89 -14.45 -11.43 -24.90
C LEU A 89 -14.60 -10.21 -25.84
N PRO A 90 -15.72 -9.46 -25.74
CA PRO A 90 -15.86 -8.19 -26.45
C PRO A 90 -14.68 -7.25 -26.12
N ALA A 91 -14.13 -6.57 -27.13
CA ALA A 91 -12.99 -5.65 -26.93
C ALA A 91 -13.32 -4.42 -26.06
N ASP A 92 -14.61 -4.12 -25.88
CA ASP A 92 -15.18 -3.04 -25.08
C ASP A 92 -15.71 -3.49 -23.71
N PHE A 93 -15.38 -4.71 -23.28
CA PHE A 93 -15.85 -5.30 -22.03
C PHE A 93 -15.40 -4.50 -20.79
N LEU A 94 -16.32 -4.32 -19.83
CA LEU A 94 -16.14 -3.57 -18.59
C LEU A 94 -16.00 -4.46 -17.34
N GLY A 95 -15.83 -5.78 -17.50
CA GLY A 95 -15.49 -6.67 -16.38
C GLY A 95 -16.67 -7.19 -15.55
N SER A 96 -17.90 -7.14 -16.05
CA SER A 96 -19.08 -7.70 -15.37
C SER A 96 -19.89 -8.60 -16.30
N PHE A 97 -20.21 -9.81 -15.83
CA PHE A 97 -21.13 -10.73 -16.50
C PHE A 97 -22.37 -10.98 -15.65
N ALA A 98 -23.49 -11.18 -16.33
CA ALA A 98 -24.72 -11.68 -15.74
C ALA A 98 -25.27 -12.81 -16.60
N ALA A 99 -25.85 -13.83 -15.98
CA ALA A 99 -26.58 -14.90 -16.65
C ALA A 99 -27.97 -14.97 -16.04
N VAL A 100 -29.00 -15.14 -16.88
CA VAL A 100 -30.40 -15.19 -16.47
C VAL A 100 -31.04 -16.45 -17.04
N ARG A 101 -31.72 -17.21 -16.19
CA ARG A 101 -32.58 -18.35 -16.55
C ARG A 101 -33.94 -18.15 -15.87
N ILE A 102 -35.02 -18.40 -16.61
CA ILE A 102 -36.38 -18.25 -16.11
C ILE A 102 -37.05 -19.61 -16.17
N ASP A 103 -37.28 -20.18 -15.00
CA ASP A 103 -38.00 -21.44 -14.86
C ASP A 103 -39.47 -21.13 -14.55
N VAL A 104 -40.39 -21.76 -15.27
CA VAL A 104 -41.83 -21.64 -15.02
C VAL A 104 -42.28 -22.93 -14.35
N SER A 105 -42.66 -22.84 -13.08
CA SER A 105 -43.09 -23.99 -12.29
C SER A 105 -44.52 -23.78 -11.78
N ASN A 106 -45.22 -24.89 -11.53
CA ASN A 106 -46.54 -24.93 -10.89
C ASN A 106 -46.45 -26.08 -9.89
N ASP A 107 -45.60 -25.89 -8.88
CA ASP A 107 -45.12 -26.97 -8.00
C ASP A 107 -45.99 -27.13 -6.74
N ASP A 108 -46.80 -26.13 -6.39
CA ASP A 108 -47.68 -26.14 -5.21
C ASP A 108 -49.09 -26.74 -5.48
N GLY A 109 -49.44 -26.94 -6.75
CA GLY A 109 -50.70 -27.54 -7.19
C GLY A 109 -51.92 -26.64 -7.02
N ASP A 110 -51.73 -25.33 -6.83
CA ASP A 110 -52.81 -24.36 -6.65
C ASP A 110 -53.39 -23.86 -8.00
N GLY A 111 -52.72 -24.17 -9.11
CA GLY A 111 -53.13 -23.83 -10.47
C GLY A 111 -52.66 -22.45 -10.94
N THR A 112 -51.87 -21.74 -10.14
CA THR A 112 -51.18 -20.52 -10.53
C THR A 112 -49.80 -20.84 -11.10
N THR A 113 -49.32 -20.01 -12.04
CA THR A 113 -47.98 -20.16 -12.61
C THR A 113 -47.01 -19.32 -11.79
N GLU A 114 -45.98 -19.97 -11.25
CA GLU A 114 -44.89 -19.31 -10.53
C GLU A 114 -43.68 -19.17 -11.47
N HIS A 115 -43.15 -17.96 -11.54
CA HIS A 115 -41.93 -17.61 -12.27
C HIS A 115 -40.75 -17.57 -11.29
N VAL A 116 -39.78 -18.45 -11.52
CA VAL A 116 -38.54 -18.51 -10.75
C VAL A 116 -37.40 -17.97 -11.61
N TYR A 117 -36.88 -16.81 -11.22
CA TYR A 117 -35.77 -16.15 -11.88
C TYR A 117 -34.47 -16.60 -11.21
N HIS A 118 -33.67 -17.38 -11.93
CA HIS A 118 -32.32 -17.74 -11.54
C HIS A 118 -31.35 -16.80 -12.24
N ILE A 119 -30.60 -16.04 -11.45
CA ILE A 119 -29.63 -15.05 -11.93
C ILE A 119 -28.28 -15.42 -11.33
N ALA A 120 -27.23 -15.35 -12.14
CA ALA A 120 -25.87 -15.33 -11.64
C ALA A 120 -25.24 -14.01 -12.10
N LYS A 121 -24.58 -13.28 -11.21
CA LYS A 121 -23.83 -12.08 -11.55
C LYS A 121 -22.44 -12.19 -10.98
N THR A 122 -21.49 -11.66 -11.73
CA THR A 122 -20.09 -11.77 -11.36
C THR A 122 -19.33 -10.56 -11.87
N ASP A 123 -18.55 -9.96 -10.97
CA ASP A 123 -17.79 -8.75 -11.22
C ASP A 123 -16.31 -9.08 -11.01
N MET A 124 -15.47 -8.72 -11.98
CA MET A 124 -14.04 -8.92 -11.87
C MET A 124 -13.44 -7.91 -10.87
N GLU A 125 -12.52 -8.37 -10.03
CA GLU A 125 -12.05 -7.59 -8.86
C GLU A 125 -11.35 -6.30 -9.30
N TYR A 126 -10.70 -6.29 -10.47
CA TYR A 126 -10.05 -5.09 -11.02
C TYR A 126 -11.03 -4.01 -11.53
N THR A 127 -12.31 -4.32 -11.73
CA THR A 127 -13.35 -3.34 -12.12
C THR A 127 -14.12 -2.80 -10.93
N GLN A 128 -13.82 -3.29 -9.72
CA GLN A 128 -14.36 -2.81 -8.45
C GLN A 128 -13.41 -1.86 -7.69
N GLY A 129 -12.27 -1.48 -8.29
CA GLY A 129 -11.29 -0.62 -7.62
C GLY A 129 -11.76 0.83 -7.50
N TYR A 130 -12.27 1.27 -6.34
CA TYR A 130 -12.61 2.67 -5.99
C TYR A 130 -13.13 3.53 -7.16
N THR A 131 -14.04 2.94 -7.94
CA THR A 131 -14.85 3.62 -8.94
C THR A 131 -16.16 3.99 -8.25
N THR A 132 -16.49 5.28 -8.22
CA THR A 132 -17.69 5.82 -7.56
C THR A 132 -19.01 5.35 -8.21
N SER A 133 -18.95 4.71 -9.37
CA SER A 133 -20.09 4.06 -10.02
C SER A 133 -19.93 2.55 -9.91
N ALA A 134 -20.90 1.89 -9.28
CA ALA A 134 -20.98 0.44 -9.29
C ALA A 134 -21.22 -0.07 -10.71
N ASN A 135 -20.70 -1.26 -11.05
CA ASN A 135 -21.00 -1.90 -12.32
C ASN A 135 -22.41 -2.47 -12.25
N VAL A 136 -23.37 -1.71 -12.78
CA VAL A 136 -24.79 -2.07 -12.79
C VAL A 136 -25.26 -2.17 -14.25
N PHE A 137 -25.99 -3.23 -14.58
CA PHE A 137 -26.51 -3.45 -15.92
C PHE A 137 -27.75 -2.58 -16.20
N LEU A 138 -28.63 -2.41 -15.20
CA LEU A 138 -29.86 -1.60 -15.30
C LEU A 138 -30.69 -1.89 -16.57
N SER A 139 -30.75 -3.16 -16.99
CA SER A 139 -31.51 -3.63 -18.15
C SER A 139 -32.80 -4.32 -17.70
N ASP A 140 -33.88 -4.16 -18.46
CA ASP A 140 -35.14 -4.88 -18.25
C ASP A 140 -34.97 -6.42 -18.34
N GLU A 141 -33.88 -6.87 -18.98
CA GLU A 141 -33.52 -8.29 -19.14
C GLU A 141 -32.97 -8.91 -17.85
N ILE A 142 -32.46 -8.08 -16.92
CA ILE A 142 -31.94 -8.50 -15.62
C ILE A 142 -32.80 -7.83 -14.55
N PRO A 143 -33.97 -8.40 -14.23
CA PRO A 143 -34.98 -7.74 -13.41
C PRO A 143 -34.54 -7.59 -11.95
N PHE A 144 -33.65 -8.44 -11.45
CA PHE A 144 -33.12 -8.36 -10.08
C PHE A 144 -31.59 -8.35 -10.13
N GLU A 145 -30.99 -7.31 -9.55
CA GLU A 145 -29.56 -7.08 -9.62
C GLU A 145 -29.01 -6.61 -8.28
N VAL A 146 -27.82 -7.08 -7.93
CA VAL A 146 -27.09 -6.65 -6.75
C VAL A 146 -25.74 -6.09 -7.20
N ALA A 147 -25.32 -4.97 -6.60
CA ALA A 147 -24.03 -4.36 -6.90
C ALA A 147 -23.26 -4.09 -5.61
N TYR A 148 -22.01 -4.52 -5.55
CA TYR A 148 -21.12 -4.23 -4.42
C TYR A 148 -20.46 -2.86 -4.62
N VAL A 149 -20.73 -1.93 -3.72
CA VAL A 149 -20.36 -0.51 -3.83
C VAL A 149 -19.33 -0.14 -2.77
N ASP A 150 -18.27 0.57 -3.18
CA ASP A 150 -17.23 1.17 -2.34
C ASP A 150 -16.59 0.25 -1.28
N ARG A 151 -16.67 -1.07 -1.47
CA ARG A 151 -16.17 -2.10 -0.55
C ARG A 151 -16.83 -2.06 0.83
N ASP A 152 -18.05 -1.55 0.90
CA ASP A 152 -18.74 -1.33 2.17
C ASP A 152 -20.11 -2.00 2.18
N HIS A 153 -20.89 -1.80 1.11
CA HIS A 153 -22.28 -2.24 1.08
C HIS A 153 -22.71 -2.78 -0.28
N PHE A 154 -23.81 -3.51 -0.27
CA PHE A 154 -24.49 -3.94 -1.48
C PHE A 154 -25.71 -3.07 -1.73
N THR A 155 -25.84 -2.51 -2.92
CA THR A 155 -27.09 -1.88 -3.34
C THR A 155 -27.90 -2.88 -4.13
N VAL A 156 -29.18 -3.03 -3.79
CA VAL A 156 -30.10 -3.95 -4.43
C VAL A 156 -31.05 -3.21 -5.37
N TYR A 157 -31.15 -3.70 -6.59
CA TYR A 157 -31.97 -3.14 -7.66
C TYR A 157 -33.03 -4.16 -8.10
N LEU A 158 -34.25 -3.67 -8.32
CA LEU A 158 -35.34 -4.38 -8.97
C LEU A 158 -35.84 -3.51 -10.13
N GLU A 159 -35.86 -4.03 -11.35
CA GLU A 159 -36.24 -3.33 -12.58
C GLU A 159 -35.54 -1.96 -12.72
N GLY A 160 -34.24 -1.93 -12.40
CA GLY A 160 -33.40 -0.74 -12.47
C GLY A 160 -33.63 0.31 -11.37
N LYS A 161 -34.44 0.01 -10.35
CA LYS A 161 -34.70 0.91 -9.20
C LYS A 161 -34.24 0.28 -7.90
N THR A 162 -33.75 1.10 -6.97
CA THR A 162 -33.40 0.62 -5.63
C THR A 162 -34.65 0.25 -4.83
N ILE A 163 -34.56 -0.80 -4.02
CA ILE A 163 -35.67 -1.29 -3.18
C ILE A 163 -35.39 -1.01 -1.70
N PRO A 164 -35.97 0.05 -1.11
CA PRO A 164 -35.76 0.39 0.29
C PRO A 164 -36.65 -0.43 1.24
N ASP A 165 -36.18 -0.64 2.48
CA ASP A 165 -36.92 -1.29 3.58
C ASP A 165 -37.44 -2.71 3.26
N THR A 166 -36.74 -3.46 2.42
CA THR A 166 -37.11 -4.82 2.01
C THR A 166 -36.24 -5.87 2.67
N THR A 167 -36.85 -6.98 3.11
CA THR A 167 -36.11 -8.12 3.68
C THR A 167 -35.70 -9.08 2.57
N ILE A 168 -34.40 -9.34 2.49
CA ILE A 168 -33.79 -10.24 1.52
C ILE A 168 -33.13 -11.38 2.30
N THR A 169 -33.29 -12.60 1.81
CA THR A 169 -32.61 -13.76 2.41
C THR A 169 -31.28 -13.95 1.69
N VAL A 170 -30.18 -13.90 2.44
CA VAL A 170 -28.83 -14.12 1.93
C VAL A 170 -28.33 -15.47 2.42
N THR A 171 -27.96 -16.34 1.49
CA THR A 171 -27.36 -17.64 1.76
C THR A 171 -25.86 -17.56 1.52
N LEU A 172 -25.07 -17.90 2.54
CA LEU A 172 -23.61 -17.94 2.51
C LEU A 172 -23.11 -19.24 1.87
N ALA A 173 -21.85 -19.25 1.44
CA ALA A 173 -21.21 -20.43 0.84
C ALA A 173 -21.20 -21.68 1.76
N ASP A 174 -21.25 -21.49 3.08
CA ASP A 174 -21.35 -22.58 4.07
C ASP A 174 -22.78 -23.15 4.23
N GLY A 175 -23.75 -22.58 3.51
CA GLY A 175 -25.17 -22.93 3.56
C GLY A 175 -25.96 -22.23 4.66
N THR A 176 -25.34 -21.33 5.44
CA THR A 176 -26.06 -20.56 6.45
C THR A 176 -26.89 -19.45 5.81
N THR A 177 -28.12 -19.27 6.28
CA THR A 177 -29.03 -18.24 5.79
C THR A 177 -29.16 -17.11 6.80
N LYS A 178 -29.05 -15.87 6.32
CA LYS A 178 -29.26 -14.63 7.08
C LYS A 178 -30.35 -13.81 6.41
N GLN A 179 -31.29 -13.30 7.19
CA GLN A 179 -32.24 -12.30 6.68
C GLN A 179 -31.67 -10.92 6.93
N VAL A 180 -31.55 -10.12 5.87
CA VAL A 180 -30.99 -8.78 5.92
C VAL A 180 -31.99 -7.80 5.32
N THR A 181 -32.14 -6.63 5.92
CA THR A 181 -33.09 -5.61 5.47
C THR A 181 -32.33 -4.48 4.78
N THR A 182 -32.81 -4.03 3.63
CA THR A 182 -32.25 -2.87 2.92
C THR A 182 -32.57 -1.56 3.64
N ASP A 183 -31.66 -0.59 3.59
CA ASP A 183 -31.89 0.76 4.13
C ASP A 183 -32.74 1.65 3.20
N GLU A 184 -32.93 2.92 3.55
CA GLU A 184 -33.70 3.91 2.77
C GLU A 184 -33.18 4.12 1.34
N ASN A 185 -31.91 3.76 1.06
CA ASN A 185 -31.29 3.86 -0.25
C ASN A 185 -31.26 2.52 -1.00
N GLY A 186 -31.71 1.42 -0.37
CA GLY A 186 -31.65 0.07 -0.93
C GLY A 186 -30.33 -0.66 -0.63
N ASN A 187 -29.57 -0.22 0.39
CA ASN A 187 -28.25 -0.77 0.71
C ASN A 187 -28.29 -1.83 1.82
N ILE A 188 -27.36 -2.78 1.74
CA ILE A 188 -27.10 -3.83 2.72
C ILE A 188 -25.66 -3.67 3.26
N ASN A 189 -25.53 -3.36 4.54
CA ASN A 189 -24.24 -3.05 5.19
C ASN A 189 -23.70 -4.20 6.08
N GLU A 190 -24.42 -5.32 6.18
CA GLU A 190 -24.16 -6.38 7.17
C GLU A 190 -23.33 -7.57 6.63
N LEU A 191 -22.80 -7.46 5.41
CA LEU A 191 -22.07 -8.53 4.71
C LEU A 191 -20.56 -8.23 4.69
N ASP A 192 -19.73 -9.19 5.09
CA ASP A 192 -18.26 -9.05 5.08
C ASP A 192 -17.71 -9.36 3.69
N LEU A 193 -16.63 -8.68 3.30
CA LEU A 193 -15.93 -8.91 2.02
C LEU A 193 -15.50 -10.37 1.83
N ASN A 194 -15.13 -11.09 2.90
CA ASN A 194 -14.76 -12.50 2.77
C ASN A 194 -15.96 -13.36 2.34
N ASP A 195 -17.15 -13.08 2.87
CA ASP A 195 -18.38 -13.77 2.49
C ASP A 195 -18.68 -13.53 1.00
N VAL A 196 -18.42 -12.32 0.50
CA VAL A 196 -18.55 -11.97 -0.94
C VAL A 196 -17.59 -12.77 -1.83
N ARG A 197 -16.35 -12.96 -1.38
CA ARG A 197 -15.32 -13.71 -2.13
C ARG A 197 -15.64 -15.19 -2.20
N ASP A 198 -16.20 -15.75 -1.13
CA ASP A 198 -16.58 -17.16 -1.06
C ASP A 198 -17.87 -17.44 -1.85
N GLY A 199 -18.69 -16.41 -2.10
CA GLY A 199 -19.91 -16.45 -2.91
C GLY A 199 -21.17 -16.34 -2.05
N LEU A 200 -22.13 -15.55 -2.53
CA LEU A 200 -23.39 -15.24 -1.84
C LEU A 200 -24.56 -15.52 -2.76
N THR A 201 -25.66 -16.04 -2.21
CA THR A 201 -26.93 -16.18 -2.95
C THR A 201 -27.99 -15.32 -2.30
N PHE A 202 -28.50 -14.33 -3.02
CA PHE A 202 -29.58 -13.45 -2.61
C PHE A 202 -30.92 -14.03 -3.10
N THR A 203 -31.88 -14.18 -2.20
CA THR A 203 -33.23 -14.64 -2.52
C THR A 203 -34.24 -13.58 -2.07
N TYR A 204 -35.07 -13.13 -3.01
CA TYR A 204 -36.12 -12.15 -2.80
C TYR A 204 -37.44 -12.66 -3.36
N ILE A 205 -38.50 -12.61 -2.54
CA ILE A 205 -39.83 -13.11 -2.87
C ILE A 205 -40.82 -11.96 -2.61
N PRO A 206 -41.11 -11.11 -3.62
CA PRO A 206 -42.03 -9.99 -3.47
C PRO A 206 -43.49 -10.43 -3.39
N ASP A 207 -43.87 -11.49 -4.10
CA ASP A 207 -45.23 -12.00 -4.18
C ASP A 207 -45.24 -13.54 -4.32
N ALA A 208 -46.44 -14.13 -4.34
CA ALA A 208 -46.59 -15.58 -4.48
C ALA A 208 -46.24 -16.10 -5.89
N HIS A 209 -46.02 -15.22 -6.86
CA HIS A 209 -45.84 -15.62 -8.26
C HIS A 209 -44.40 -15.46 -8.75
N ASN A 210 -43.58 -14.63 -8.11
CA ASN A 210 -42.22 -14.34 -8.56
C ASN A 210 -41.22 -14.62 -7.44
N THR A 211 -40.26 -15.50 -7.72
CA THR A 211 -39.12 -15.74 -6.85
C THR A 211 -37.83 -15.37 -7.58
N TYR A 212 -37.06 -14.44 -7.02
CA TYR A 212 -35.78 -14.02 -7.58
C TYR A 212 -34.64 -14.61 -6.75
N THR A 213 -33.75 -15.35 -7.41
CA THR A 213 -32.54 -15.90 -6.81
C THR A 213 -31.33 -15.43 -7.59
N LEU A 214 -30.42 -14.69 -6.96
CA LEU A 214 -29.19 -14.17 -7.56
C LEU A 214 -27.96 -14.71 -6.86
N HIS A 215 -27.15 -15.50 -7.56
CA HIS A 215 -25.81 -15.88 -7.10
C HIS A 215 -24.81 -14.78 -7.48
N TYR A 216 -24.14 -14.21 -6.48
CA TYR A 216 -23.12 -13.19 -6.64
C TYR A 216 -21.78 -13.70 -6.13
N GLN A 217 -20.76 -13.64 -6.99
CA GLN A 217 -19.38 -13.89 -6.58
C GLN A 217 -18.47 -12.89 -7.29
N VAL A 218 -17.47 -12.39 -6.56
CA VAL A 218 -16.41 -11.54 -7.11
C VAL A 218 -15.18 -12.40 -7.38
N GLU A 219 -14.37 -12.01 -8.38
CA GLU A 219 -13.08 -12.65 -8.61
C GLU A 219 -12.28 -12.70 -7.30
N ALA A 220 -11.82 -13.89 -6.92
CA ALA A 220 -11.10 -14.08 -5.68
C ALA A 220 -9.59 -13.89 -5.93
N ASP A 221 -9.06 -12.66 -5.90
CA ASP A 221 -7.63 -12.46 -6.17
C ASP A 221 -6.74 -12.76 -4.94
N THR A 222 -6.50 -14.06 -4.77
CA THR A 222 -5.21 -14.75 -4.74
C THR A 222 -3.99 -14.26 -3.91
N ILE A 223 -4.07 -13.35 -2.94
CA ILE A 223 -2.94 -13.11 -2.01
C ILE A 223 -2.58 -14.41 -1.26
N PHE A 224 -1.28 -14.76 -1.25
CA PHE A 224 -0.70 -16.03 -0.74
C PHE A 224 -1.00 -17.31 -1.53
N THR A 225 -1.54 -17.22 -2.74
CA THR A 225 -1.63 -18.39 -3.64
C THR A 225 -0.29 -18.70 -4.32
N ALA A 226 -0.20 -19.86 -4.95
CA ALA A 226 0.92 -20.21 -5.82
C ALA A 226 1.11 -19.20 -6.97
N ARG A 227 0.01 -18.65 -7.52
CA ARG A 227 0.04 -17.63 -8.59
C ARG A 227 0.67 -16.33 -8.12
N TRP A 228 0.26 -15.81 -6.96
CA TRP A 228 0.87 -14.62 -6.36
C TRP A 228 2.35 -14.83 -6.03
N LEU A 229 2.71 -16.00 -5.51
CA LEU A 229 4.13 -16.35 -5.27
C LEU A 229 4.94 -16.39 -6.57
N LEU A 230 4.36 -16.93 -7.66
CA LEU A 230 4.97 -16.94 -8.99
C LEU A 230 5.05 -15.52 -9.59
N ALA A 231 4.08 -14.65 -9.33
CA ALA A 231 4.09 -13.25 -9.75
C ALA A 231 5.16 -12.42 -9.00
N MET A 232 5.43 -12.76 -7.74
CA MET A 232 6.50 -12.15 -6.93
C MET A 232 7.88 -12.75 -7.19
N LEU A 233 7.95 -13.93 -7.81
CA LEU A 233 9.20 -14.63 -8.12
C LEU A 233 10.21 -13.80 -8.95
N PRO A 234 9.81 -13.03 -9.99
CA PRO A 234 10.72 -12.16 -10.74
C PRO A 234 11.32 -11.07 -9.86
N PHE A 235 10.51 -10.43 -8.98
CA PHE A 235 11.03 -9.48 -7.99
C PHE A 235 12.02 -10.14 -7.04
N GLY A 236 11.72 -11.35 -6.56
CA GLY A 236 12.62 -12.17 -5.78
C GLY A 236 13.94 -12.46 -6.51
N ILE A 237 13.89 -12.82 -7.80
CA ILE A 237 15.06 -13.04 -8.65
C ILE A 237 15.85 -11.76 -8.85
N ILE A 238 15.21 -10.62 -9.14
CA ILE A 238 15.88 -9.33 -9.32
C ILE A 238 16.61 -8.92 -8.04
N ILE A 239 15.96 -9.08 -6.88
CA ILE A 239 16.58 -8.83 -5.58
C ILE A 239 17.76 -9.78 -5.36
N LEU A 240 17.60 -11.07 -5.63
CA LEU A 240 18.65 -12.07 -5.49
C LEU A 240 19.85 -11.78 -6.40
N VAL A 241 19.62 -11.53 -7.69
CA VAL A 241 20.65 -11.17 -8.68
C VAL A 241 21.33 -9.87 -8.28
N SER A 242 20.58 -8.86 -7.84
CA SER A 242 21.16 -7.60 -7.33
C SER A 242 22.08 -7.87 -6.14
N VAL A 243 21.64 -8.66 -5.15
CA VAL A 243 22.44 -9.04 -4.00
C VAL A 243 23.70 -9.79 -4.41
N ILE A 244 23.60 -10.73 -5.35
CA ILE A 244 24.75 -11.50 -5.88
C ILE A 244 25.74 -10.56 -6.60
N CYS A 245 25.26 -9.72 -7.52
CA CYS A 245 26.07 -8.76 -8.25
C CYS A 245 26.81 -7.81 -7.31
N ILE A 246 26.14 -7.35 -6.25
CA ILE A 246 26.77 -6.43 -5.30
C ILE A 246 27.76 -7.18 -4.39
N ALA A 247 27.43 -8.39 -3.93
CA ALA A 247 28.37 -9.22 -3.18
C ALA A 247 29.63 -9.50 -4.01
N LEU A 248 29.47 -9.73 -5.32
CA LEU A 248 30.55 -9.95 -6.27
C LEU A 248 31.38 -8.68 -6.51
N ASP A 249 30.78 -7.49 -6.64
CA ASP A 249 31.52 -6.21 -6.71
C ASP A 249 32.33 -5.97 -5.43
N VAL A 250 31.71 -6.15 -4.26
CA VAL A 250 32.38 -5.99 -2.96
C VAL A 250 33.54 -6.99 -2.81
N TRP A 251 33.36 -8.23 -3.26
CA TRP A 251 34.40 -9.25 -3.25
C TRP A 251 35.56 -8.92 -4.20
N LEU A 252 35.25 -8.52 -5.44
CA LEU A 252 36.25 -8.10 -6.42
C LEU A 252 37.04 -6.89 -5.94
N ARG A 253 36.38 -5.89 -5.36
CA ARG A 253 37.05 -4.74 -4.73
C ARG A 253 38.01 -5.20 -3.65
N LYS A 254 37.58 -6.06 -2.72
CA LYS A 254 38.45 -6.61 -1.66
C LYS A 254 39.67 -7.35 -2.22
N LEU A 255 39.50 -8.11 -3.29
CA LEU A 255 40.60 -8.80 -3.97
C LEU A 255 41.60 -7.83 -4.61
N LEU A 256 41.11 -6.80 -5.32
CA LEU A 256 41.96 -5.78 -5.92
C LEU A 256 42.75 -4.99 -4.87
N TYR A 257 42.11 -4.60 -3.77
CA TYR A 257 42.78 -3.91 -2.66
C TYR A 257 43.88 -4.77 -2.00
N LYS A 258 43.65 -6.09 -1.86
CA LYS A 258 44.66 -7.01 -1.30
C LYS A 258 45.87 -7.17 -2.22
N LYS A 259 45.67 -7.12 -3.54
CA LYS A 259 46.71 -7.36 -4.54
C LYS A 259 47.58 -6.14 -4.83
N GLU A 260 47.03 -4.92 -4.79
CA GLU A 260 47.77 -3.71 -5.18
C GLU A 260 48.53 -3.00 -4.04
N LYS A 261 48.48 -3.47 -2.77
CA LYS A 261 49.14 -2.84 -1.60
C LYS A 261 49.04 -1.30 -1.61
N MET A 262 47.92 -0.72 -2.08
CA MET A 262 47.80 0.73 -2.17
C MET A 262 47.84 1.33 -0.77
N PRO A 263 48.60 2.41 -0.53
CA PRO A 263 48.47 3.17 0.71
C PRO A 263 47.03 3.68 0.79
N VAL A 264 46.42 3.52 1.96
CA VAL A 264 45.04 3.92 2.27
C VAL A 264 44.97 5.46 2.23
N GLY A 265 44.91 6.02 1.02
CA GLY A 265 45.02 7.45 0.76
C GLY A 265 43.71 8.04 0.24
N LYS A 266 43.07 8.86 1.08
CA LYS A 266 42.13 9.95 0.77
C LYS A 266 40.91 9.71 -0.16
N THR A 267 40.63 8.50 -0.61
CA THR A 267 39.22 8.09 -0.75
C THR A 267 38.83 7.47 0.58
N GLN A 268 38.32 8.30 1.49
CA GLN A 268 37.64 7.80 2.67
C GLN A 268 36.37 7.06 2.21
N ILE A 269 36.53 5.82 1.74
CA ILE A 269 35.77 4.74 2.37
C ILE A 269 36.22 4.87 3.82
N THR A 270 35.44 5.65 4.58
CA THR A 270 35.72 6.01 5.96
C THR A 270 36.21 4.78 6.68
N SER A 271 37.26 4.99 7.47
CA SER A 271 37.96 4.01 8.31
C SER A 271 37.14 2.75 8.48
N LYS A 272 37.73 1.60 8.12
CA LYS A 272 37.28 0.25 8.44
C LYS A 272 36.71 0.21 9.87
N ASP A 273 35.47 0.62 10.06
CA ASP A 273 34.79 0.48 11.32
C ASP A 273 34.31 -0.95 11.30
N THR A 274 35.29 -1.82 11.55
CA THR A 274 35.16 -3.28 11.67
C THR A 274 34.35 -3.63 12.91
N ARG A 275 33.94 -2.63 13.70
CA ARG A 275 32.89 -2.75 14.71
C ARG A 275 31.58 -3.03 13.97
N LYS A 276 31.26 -4.32 13.81
CA LYS A 276 29.88 -4.74 13.55
C LYS A 276 28.99 -4.01 14.55
N LYS A 277 28.19 -3.04 14.08
CA LYS A 277 27.22 -2.31 14.90
C LYS A 277 26.47 -3.33 15.74
N ARG A 278 26.61 -3.26 17.06
CA ARG A 278 25.92 -4.20 17.95
C ARG A 278 24.43 -3.94 17.80
N PHE A 279 23.64 -4.98 17.55
CA PHE A 279 22.19 -4.87 17.60
C PHE A 279 21.80 -4.58 19.05
N VAL A 280 21.34 -3.37 19.32
CA VAL A 280 20.86 -2.94 20.63
C VAL A 280 19.36 -2.77 20.48
N PHE A 281 18.59 -3.58 21.22
CA PHE A 281 17.16 -3.41 21.31
C PHE A 281 16.86 -2.00 21.87
N GLY A 282 16.08 -1.21 21.12
CA GLY A 282 15.80 0.17 21.48
C GLY A 282 14.71 0.80 20.61
N PHE A 283 14.61 2.12 20.65
CA PHE A 283 13.57 2.89 19.96
C PHE A 283 13.48 2.59 18.45
N GLN A 284 14.61 2.41 17.78
CA GLN A 284 14.62 2.06 16.36
C GLN A 284 14.09 0.65 16.10
N THR A 285 14.32 -0.31 17.00
CA THR A 285 13.75 -1.66 16.87
C THR A 285 12.24 -1.63 16.98
N ILE A 286 11.70 -0.89 17.97
CA ILE A 286 10.25 -0.70 18.13
C ILE A 286 9.66 -0.04 16.88
N ARG A 287 10.31 1.00 16.36
CA ARG A 287 9.89 1.64 15.12
C ARG A 287 9.84 0.66 13.95
N TRP A 288 10.88 -0.15 13.74
CA TRP A 288 10.89 -1.16 12.67
C TRP A 288 9.80 -2.20 12.83
N ILE A 289 9.54 -2.68 14.06
CA ILE A 289 8.46 -3.62 14.33
C ILE A 289 7.11 -3.00 13.96
N ILE A 290 6.84 -1.77 14.41
CA ILE A 290 5.59 -1.06 14.08
C ILE A 290 5.48 -0.88 12.56
N MET A 291 6.56 -0.47 11.88
CA MET A 291 6.54 -0.29 10.42
C MET A 291 6.27 -1.58 9.65
N ILE A 292 6.87 -2.70 10.06
CA ILE A 292 6.66 -4.01 9.41
C ILE A 292 5.21 -4.48 9.65
N LEU A 293 4.72 -4.37 10.89
CA LEU A 293 3.36 -4.74 11.23
C LEU A 293 2.33 -3.86 10.51
N SER A 294 2.52 -2.54 10.53
CA SER A 294 1.65 -1.59 9.81
C SER A 294 1.70 -1.79 8.31
N PHE A 295 2.87 -2.08 7.73
CA PHE A 295 2.97 -2.40 6.31
C PHE A 295 2.18 -3.68 5.98
N GLY A 296 2.33 -4.74 6.79
CA GLY A 296 1.57 -5.98 6.61
C GLY A 296 0.06 -5.77 6.72
N LEU A 297 -0.38 -5.03 7.74
CA LEU A 297 -1.79 -4.74 7.97
C LEU A 297 -2.39 -3.81 6.91
N LEU A 298 -1.69 -2.74 6.51
CA LEU A 298 -2.24 -1.79 5.54
C LEU A 298 -2.24 -2.32 4.10
N ILE A 299 -1.37 -3.29 3.78
CA ILE A 299 -1.32 -3.87 2.44
C ILE A 299 -2.16 -5.17 2.35
N PHE A 300 -2.17 -6.00 3.40
CA PHE A 300 -2.77 -7.34 3.38
C PHE A 300 -3.84 -7.57 4.46
N GLY A 301 -4.18 -6.56 5.26
CA GLY A 301 -4.97 -6.76 6.48
C GLY A 301 -6.43 -7.11 6.23
N SER A 302 -7.05 -6.62 5.14
CA SER A 302 -8.46 -6.94 4.83
C SER A 302 -8.66 -8.45 4.63
N ARG A 303 -7.67 -9.14 4.06
CA ARG A 303 -7.68 -10.61 3.94
C ARG A 303 -7.60 -11.33 5.28
N LEU A 304 -6.91 -10.74 6.27
CA LEU A 304 -6.69 -11.37 7.58
C LEU A 304 -7.83 -11.08 8.57
N THR A 305 -8.48 -9.92 8.45
CA THR A 305 -9.45 -9.45 9.44
C THR A 305 -10.81 -9.09 8.86
N GLY A 306 -11.05 -9.27 7.56
CA GLY A 306 -12.28 -8.85 6.88
C GLY A 306 -12.43 -7.32 6.84
N THR A 307 -13.67 -6.85 6.81
CA THR A 307 -14.01 -5.42 6.68
C THR A 307 -14.03 -4.66 8.02
N VAL A 308 -13.63 -5.30 9.13
CA VAL A 308 -13.76 -4.75 10.50
C VAL A 308 -13.17 -3.35 10.69
N PHE A 309 -12.14 -2.98 9.92
CA PHE A 309 -11.43 -1.70 10.05
C PHE A 309 -11.58 -0.77 8.83
N THR A 310 -12.46 -1.06 7.87
CA THR A 310 -12.68 -0.23 6.67
C THR A 310 -13.08 1.20 7.05
N ASN A 311 -13.89 1.36 8.10
CA ASN A 311 -14.32 2.66 8.63
C ASN A 311 -13.22 3.49 9.32
N VAL A 312 -12.05 2.90 9.58
CA VAL A 312 -10.94 3.64 10.19
C VAL A 312 -10.17 4.41 9.12
N GLN A 313 -10.31 5.73 9.10
CA GLN A 313 -9.62 6.60 8.17
C GLN A 313 -8.26 7.04 8.71
N LEU A 314 -7.17 6.55 8.11
CA LEU A 314 -5.81 6.98 8.45
C LEU A 314 -5.25 7.91 7.37
N PRO A 315 -4.71 9.10 7.73
CA PRO A 315 -4.10 10.01 6.76
C PRO A 315 -2.68 9.57 6.39
N VAL A 316 -2.55 8.36 5.86
CA VAL A 316 -1.31 7.81 5.32
C VAL A 316 -1.48 7.50 3.84
N LEU A 317 -0.37 7.35 3.12
CA LEU A 317 -0.39 6.96 1.72
C LEU A 317 -0.57 5.44 1.61
N ALA A 318 -1.78 4.98 1.92
CA ALA A 318 -2.25 3.62 1.68
C ALA A 318 -3.38 3.75 0.65
N CYS A 319 -3.15 3.20 -0.55
CA CYS A 319 -3.98 3.47 -1.71
C CYS A 319 -5.24 2.58 -1.73
N PRO A 320 -6.44 3.16 -1.94
CA PRO A 320 -7.68 2.39 -1.96
C PRO A 320 -7.78 1.43 -3.14
N CYS A 321 -7.04 1.65 -4.22
CA CYS A 321 -6.93 0.72 -5.35
C CYS A 321 -6.33 -0.64 -4.94
N ASN A 322 -5.75 -0.75 -3.74
CA ASN A 322 -5.47 -2.04 -3.13
C ASN A 322 -6.72 -2.55 -2.39
N LEU A 323 -7.40 -3.52 -2.98
CA LEU A 323 -8.64 -4.13 -2.45
C LEU A 323 -8.41 -4.93 -1.16
N ASP A 324 -7.17 -5.30 -0.82
CA ASP A 324 -6.84 -5.98 0.42
C ASP A 324 -6.33 -5.04 1.54
N GLN A 325 -6.43 -3.74 1.33
CA GLN A 325 -6.12 -2.74 2.35
C GLN A 325 -7.14 -2.73 3.50
N LEU A 326 -6.62 -2.68 4.73
CA LEU A 326 -7.39 -2.74 5.98
C LEU A 326 -8.21 -1.49 6.34
N THR A 327 -7.72 -0.31 5.97
CA THR A 327 -8.25 0.99 6.43
C THR A 327 -8.68 1.84 5.25
N SER A 328 -9.73 2.64 5.37
CA SER A 328 -10.08 3.63 4.35
C SER A 328 -8.95 4.64 4.12
N ALA A 329 -8.81 5.05 2.86
CA ALA A 329 -7.70 5.87 2.42
C ALA A 329 -8.01 7.35 2.62
N GLY A 330 -7.71 7.91 3.79
CA GLY A 330 -7.90 9.33 4.05
C GLY A 330 -7.13 10.25 3.08
N CYS A 331 -6.10 9.75 2.40
CA CYS A 331 -5.43 10.49 1.34
C CYS A 331 -6.28 10.66 0.07
N TYR A 332 -7.23 9.76 -0.20
CA TYR A 332 -8.10 9.78 -1.38
C TYR A 332 -9.11 10.92 -1.32
N TYR A 333 -9.78 11.12 -0.18
CA TYR A 333 -10.72 12.25 -0.01
C TYR A 333 -10.05 13.62 -0.13
N PHE A 334 -8.76 13.73 0.23
CA PHE A 334 -8.01 14.96 -0.02
C PHE A 334 -7.67 15.19 -1.50
N SER A 335 -7.57 14.12 -2.29
CA SER A 335 -7.35 14.23 -3.74
C SER A 335 -8.64 14.36 -4.53
N HIS A 336 -9.78 13.90 -4.01
CA HIS A 336 -11.10 13.94 -4.64
C HIS A 336 -12.07 14.63 -3.69
N LEU A 337 -11.93 15.95 -3.58
CA LEU A 337 -12.79 16.76 -2.70
C LEU A 337 -14.24 16.79 -3.20
N ASP A 338 -14.43 16.67 -4.51
CA ASP A 338 -15.72 16.48 -5.17
C ASP A 338 -16.46 15.25 -4.63
N VAL A 339 -15.76 14.10 -4.52
CA VAL A 339 -16.33 12.88 -3.93
C VAL A 339 -16.66 13.10 -2.46
N LEU A 340 -15.75 13.69 -1.67
CA LEU A 340 -16.03 13.98 -0.27
C LEU A 340 -17.25 14.90 -0.08
N PHE A 341 -17.46 15.87 -0.97
CA PHE A 341 -18.58 16.80 -0.89
C PHE A 341 -19.88 16.25 -1.50
N SER A 342 -19.84 15.19 -2.31
CA SER A 342 -21.04 14.46 -2.71
C SER A 342 -21.59 13.56 -1.59
N GLU A 343 -20.74 13.19 -0.63
CA GLU A 343 -21.16 12.40 0.53
C GLU A 343 -22.05 13.18 1.51
N GLY A 344 -22.78 12.43 2.34
CA GLY A 344 -23.57 12.99 3.43
C GLY A 344 -22.73 13.73 4.48
N TRP A 345 -23.36 14.68 5.19
CA TRP A 345 -22.69 15.48 6.24
C TRP A 345 -22.02 14.66 7.35
N GLN A 346 -22.51 13.44 7.61
CA GLN A 346 -21.95 12.54 8.61
C GLN A 346 -20.55 12.06 8.21
N GLU A 347 -20.34 11.71 6.93
CA GLU A 347 -19.05 11.26 6.43
C GLU A 347 -18.02 12.38 6.32
N ILE A 348 -18.47 13.56 5.92
CA ILE A 348 -17.61 14.75 5.94
C ILE A 348 -17.09 15.00 7.37
N LEU A 349 -17.96 14.89 8.37
CA LEU A 349 -17.59 15.10 9.77
C LEU A 349 -16.71 13.96 10.31
N SER A 350 -16.99 12.71 9.92
CA SER A 350 -16.19 11.53 10.27
C SER A 350 -14.75 11.69 9.75
N PHE A 351 -14.60 12.17 8.52
CA PHE A 351 -13.32 12.42 7.87
C PHE A 351 -12.51 13.53 8.51
N PHE A 352 -13.06 14.74 8.64
CA PHE A 352 -12.32 15.83 9.26
C PHE A 352 -12.05 15.56 10.75
N GLY A 353 -12.99 14.91 11.44
CA GLY A 353 -12.83 14.50 12.85
C GLY A 353 -11.66 13.54 13.04
N SER A 354 -11.65 12.43 12.29
CA SER A 354 -10.58 11.42 12.34
C SER A 354 -9.22 12.02 11.93
N PHE A 355 -9.21 12.87 10.90
CA PHE A 355 -8.01 13.56 10.44
C PHE A 355 -7.42 14.46 11.53
N ILE A 356 -8.23 15.32 12.15
CA ILE A 356 -7.79 16.26 13.19
C ILE A 356 -7.27 15.48 14.41
N ILE A 357 -7.98 14.44 14.83
CA ILE A 357 -7.56 13.58 15.95
C ILE A 357 -6.20 12.96 15.64
N CYS A 358 -6.02 12.35 14.47
CA CYS A 358 -4.75 11.78 14.04
C CYS A 358 -3.64 12.84 13.95
N ALA A 359 -3.94 14.02 13.40
CA ALA A 359 -2.98 15.10 13.21
C ALA A 359 -2.52 15.73 14.53
N VAL A 360 -3.37 15.77 15.56
CA VAL A 360 -3.05 16.30 16.90
C VAL A 360 -2.41 15.23 17.79
N LEU A 361 -2.91 13.99 17.78
CA LEU A 361 -2.36 12.94 18.64
C LEU A 361 -1.02 12.42 18.13
N LEU A 362 -0.91 12.20 16.81
CA LEU A 362 0.23 11.52 16.17
C LEU A 362 1.00 12.45 15.23
N GLY A 363 0.31 13.30 14.46
CA GLY A 363 0.94 14.18 13.46
C GLY A 363 1.80 13.39 12.46
N ARG A 364 3.01 13.88 12.15
CA ARG A 364 3.93 13.20 11.21
C ARG A 364 4.62 11.95 11.77
N VAL A 365 4.30 11.53 13.01
CA VAL A 365 4.67 10.18 13.51
C VAL A 365 4.08 9.11 12.59
N LEU A 366 2.89 9.34 12.00
CA LEU A 366 2.26 8.44 11.02
C LEU A 366 3.19 8.16 9.83
N CYS A 367 3.81 9.20 9.26
CA CYS A 367 4.80 9.04 8.20
C CYS A 367 6.06 8.30 8.69
N GLY A 368 6.41 8.45 9.97
CA GLY A 368 7.54 7.83 10.65
C GLY A 368 7.40 6.32 10.85
N PHE A 369 6.20 5.87 11.22
CA PHE A 369 5.96 4.57 11.82
C PHE A 369 4.93 3.71 11.08
N ILE A 370 3.95 4.32 10.40
CA ILE A 370 2.78 3.59 9.86
C ILE A 370 2.77 3.56 8.33
N CYS A 371 3.19 4.65 7.68
CA CYS A 371 3.09 4.80 6.22
C CYS A 371 3.91 3.74 5.43
N PRO A 372 3.29 2.96 4.51
CA PRO A 372 3.95 1.89 3.76
C PRO A 372 5.02 2.43 2.79
N LEU A 373 4.77 3.56 2.13
CA LEU A 373 5.77 4.23 1.28
C LEU A 373 7.00 4.71 2.08
N GLY A 374 6.81 5.03 3.37
CA GLY A 374 7.91 5.34 4.29
C GLY A 374 8.76 4.11 4.61
N PHE A 375 8.12 2.95 4.77
CA PHE A 375 8.78 1.66 4.97
C PHE A 375 9.65 1.26 3.78
N VAL A 376 9.10 1.29 2.57
CA VAL A 376 9.86 0.96 1.35
C VAL A 376 11.10 1.84 1.20
N GLN A 377 11.00 3.15 1.50
CA GLN A 377 12.15 4.06 1.46
C GLN A 377 13.19 3.79 2.56
N ASP A 378 12.78 3.36 3.76
CA ASP A 378 13.73 2.97 4.81
C ASP A 378 14.42 1.64 4.48
N VAL A 379 13.71 0.66 3.88
CA VAL A 379 14.29 -0.59 3.38
C VAL A 379 15.30 -0.29 2.28
N ALA A 380 14.96 0.56 1.29
CA ALA A 380 15.87 0.98 0.24
C ALA A 380 17.14 1.65 0.81
N HIS A 381 17.01 2.42 1.89
CA HIS A 381 18.13 3.05 2.56
C HIS A 381 19.04 2.05 3.31
N GLU A 382 18.46 1.09 4.05
CA GLU A 382 19.23 0.05 4.73
C GLU A 382 19.90 -0.88 3.71
N ALA A 383 19.22 -1.18 2.60
CA ALA A 383 19.83 -1.86 1.46
C ALA A 383 21.06 -1.06 0.98
N ARG A 384 20.92 0.23 0.63
CA ARG A 384 22.08 1.06 0.24
C ARG A 384 23.23 1.00 1.25
N GLN A 385 22.93 1.10 2.56
CA GLN A 385 23.95 1.02 3.61
C GLN A 385 24.65 -0.35 3.63
N ALA A 386 23.91 -1.45 3.47
CA ALA A 386 24.46 -2.80 3.39
C ALA A 386 25.37 -2.99 2.17
N LEU A 387 25.08 -2.30 1.07
CA LEU A 387 25.87 -2.30 -0.16
C LEU A 387 27.09 -1.36 -0.09
N HIS A 388 27.29 -0.64 1.02
CA HIS A 388 28.37 0.33 1.19
C HIS A 388 28.44 1.42 0.10
N ILE A 389 27.29 1.77 -0.48
CA ILE A 389 27.18 2.85 -1.48
C ILE A 389 26.99 4.18 -0.74
N GLU A 390 27.77 5.20 -1.09
CA GLU A 390 27.62 6.54 -0.52
C GLU A 390 26.28 7.17 -0.94
N GLY A 391 25.60 7.76 0.04
CA GLY A 391 24.34 8.45 -0.20
C GLY A 391 24.59 9.90 -0.61
N ILE A 392 23.58 10.54 -1.18
CA ILE A 392 23.66 11.97 -1.53
C ILE A 392 23.34 12.78 -0.27
N SER A 393 24.32 13.54 0.22
CA SER A 393 24.08 14.59 1.21
C SER A 393 23.59 15.85 0.52
N LEU A 394 22.40 16.33 0.88
CA LEU A 394 21.87 17.58 0.33
C LEU A 394 22.44 18.79 1.06
N ASN A 395 22.78 19.84 0.30
CA ASN A 395 23.16 21.13 0.84
C ASN A 395 21.93 21.96 1.25
N GLU A 396 22.10 22.99 2.07
CA GLU A 396 21.02 23.86 2.56
C GLU A 396 20.22 24.51 1.42
N LYS A 397 20.91 24.95 0.36
CA LYS A 397 20.26 25.49 -0.85
C LYS A 397 19.33 24.47 -1.49
N MET A 398 19.70 23.19 -1.51
CA MET A 398 18.87 22.13 -2.06
C MET A 398 17.65 21.88 -1.17
N TYR A 399 17.80 21.93 0.16
CA TYR A 399 16.66 21.84 1.08
C TYR A 399 15.69 23.02 0.93
N ALA A 400 16.20 24.23 0.63
CA ALA A 400 15.35 25.37 0.29
C ALA A 400 14.57 25.13 -1.01
N VAL A 401 15.22 24.60 -2.05
CA VAL A 401 14.54 24.20 -3.30
C VAL A 401 13.49 23.11 -3.05
N LEU A 402 13.79 22.09 -2.24
CA LEU A 402 12.83 21.06 -1.86
C LEU A 402 11.62 21.65 -1.12
N THR A 403 11.82 22.69 -0.33
CA THR A 403 10.74 23.40 0.36
C THR A 403 9.85 24.13 -0.64
N LEU A 404 10.42 24.76 -1.67
CA LEU A 404 9.66 25.36 -2.76
C LEU A 404 8.86 24.31 -3.54
N VAL A 405 9.51 23.20 -3.93
CA VAL A 405 8.86 22.07 -4.62
C VAL A 405 7.71 21.50 -3.78
N LYS A 406 7.89 21.38 -2.46
CA LYS A 406 6.85 20.94 -1.52
C LYS A 406 5.63 21.86 -1.56
N TRP A 407 5.81 23.18 -1.59
CA TRP A 407 4.70 24.13 -1.70
C TRP A 407 3.99 24.05 -3.05
N ILE A 408 4.76 23.92 -4.15
CA ILE A 408 4.20 23.73 -5.49
C ILE A 408 3.37 22.44 -5.54
N MET A 409 3.91 21.32 -5.03
CA MET A 409 3.20 20.04 -4.96
C MET A 409 1.94 20.12 -4.10
N LEU A 410 1.95 20.88 -3.01
CA LEU A 410 0.75 21.10 -2.19
C LEU A 410 -0.33 21.89 -2.94
N ILE A 411 0.06 22.96 -3.63
CA ILE A 411 -0.88 23.78 -4.42
C ILE A 411 -1.48 22.95 -5.55
N ILE A 412 -0.66 22.14 -6.23
CA ILE A 412 -1.14 21.23 -7.27
C ILE A 412 -2.06 20.17 -6.67
N PHE A 413 -1.69 19.56 -5.54
CA PHE A 413 -2.48 18.54 -4.85
C PHE A 413 -3.88 19.05 -4.47
N LEU A 414 -3.96 20.19 -3.79
CA LEU A 414 -5.24 20.81 -3.45
C LEU A 414 -5.98 21.32 -4.69
N GLY A 415 -5.26 21.98 -5.62
CA GLY A 415 -5.87 22.58 -6.81
C GLY A 415 -6.51 21.55 -7.74
N ILE A 416 -5.87 20.41 -7.95
CA ILE A 416 -6.42 19.28 -8.71
C ILE A 416 -7.68 18.75 -8.01
N GLY A 417 -7.64 18.55 -6.68
CA GLY A 417 -8.81 18.09 -5.94
C GLY A 417 -10.00 19.05 -5.97
N PHE A 418 -9.77 20.37 -6.03
CA PHE A 418 -10.84 21.37 -6.18
C PHE A 418 -11.45 21.43 -7.58
N ILE A 419 -10.71 21.05 -8.62
CA ILE A 419 -11.15 21.08 -10.02
C ILE A 419 -11.82 19.74 -10.41
N GLY A 420 -11.83 18.74 -9.53
CA GLY A 420 -12.34 17.39 -9.81
C GLY A 420 -11.35 16.55 -10.65
N GLY A 421 -10.04 16.83 -10.52
CA GLY A 421 -9.02 16.02 -11.18
C GLY A 421 -8.46 14.93 -10.27
N ASN A 422 -7.88 13.89 -10.87
CA ASN A 422 -7.40 12.72 -10.14
C ASN A 422 -5.90 12.84 -9.81
N PHE A 423 -5.56 13.30 -8.60
CA PHE A 423 -4.15 13.28 -8.15
C PHE A 423 -3.59 11.85 -8.02
N CYS A 424 -4.47 10.84 -7.90
CA CYS A 424 -4.07 9.44 -7.87
C CYS A 424 -3.23 9.03 -9.09
N ASP A 425 -3.42 9.66 -10.25
CA ASP A 425 -2.62 9.41 -11.46
C ASP A 425 -1.13 9.74 -11.27
N PHE A 426 -0.81 10.68 -10.39
CA PHE A 426 0.57 11.08 -10.06
C PHE A 426 1.09 10.43 -8.78
N CYS A 427 0.23 9.71 -8.04
CA CYS A 427 0.55 9.23 -6.71
C CYS A 427 1.43 7.96 -6.79
N PRO A 428 2.65 7.96 -6.21
CA PRO A 428 3.50 6.77 -6.22
C PRO A 428 2.91 5.62 -5.40
N ALA A 429 2.00 5.92 -4.44
CA ALA A 429 1.33 4.91 -3.64
C ALA A 429 0.22 4.17 -4.41
N ALA A 430 -0.34 4.80 -5.45
CA ALA A 430 -1.33 4.19 -6.34
C ALA A 430 -0.72 3.11 -7.24
N ALA A 431 0.58 3.24 -7.56
CA ALA A 431 1.33 2.17 -8.20
C ALA A 431 1.89 1.16 -7.18
N LEU A 432 2.40 1.64 -6.04
CA LEU A 432 3.11 0.79 -5.08
C LEU A 432 2.20 -0.18 -4.32
N SER A 433 1.06 0.27 -3.81
CA SER A 433 0.22 -0.56 -2.93
C SER A 433 -0.42 -1.72 -3.71
N PRO A 434 -1.04 -1.49 -4.88
CA PRO A 434 -1.57 -2.56 -5.72
C PRO A 434 -0.47 -3.52 -6.19
N ALA A 435 0.70 -3.02 -6.60
CA ALA A 435 1.81 -3.87 -7.03
C ALA A 435 2.33 -4.83 -5.95
N LEU A 436 2.27 -4.43 -4.67
CA LEU A 436 2.70 -5.30 -3.56
C LEU A 436 1.64 -6.30 -3.16
N ALA A 437 0.37 -5.96 -3.38
CA ALA A 437 -0.75 -6.87 -3.19
C ALA A 437 -0.95 -7.84 -4.37
N GLY A 438 -0.38 -7.54 -5.53
CA GLY A 438 -0.44 -8.41 -6.71
C GLY A 438 -1.40 -7.91 -7.80
N PHE A 439 -1.98 -6.72 -7.66
CA PHE A 439 -2.91 -6.11 -8.60
C PHE A 439 -2.21 -5.32 -9.74
N LYS A 440 -2.96 -5.00 -10.81
CA LYS A 440 -2.49 -4.33 -12.04
C LYS A 440 -1.64 -3.09 -11.74
N LEU A 441 -0.38 -3.14 -12.16
CA LEU A 441 0.53 -2.00 -12.12
C LEU A 441 0.36 -1.18 -13.39
N SER A 442 -0.32 -0.03 -13.29
CA SER A 442 -0.26 0.96 -14.37
C SER A 442 1.13 1.60 -14.39
N LEU A 443 1.91 1.27 -15.43
CA LEU A 443 3.15 1.98 -15.79
C LEU A 443 2.92 3.38 -16.37
N GLY A 444 1.67 3.86 -16.32
CA GLY A 444 1.37 5.25 -16.56
C GLY A 444 2.13 6.18 -15.61
N LEU A 445 1.64 7.40 -15.48
CA LEU A 445 2.38 8.46 -14.81
C LEU A 445 2.73 8.11 -13.35
N GLY A 446 1.83 7.45 -12.61
CA GLY A 446 2.04 7.02 -11.23
C GLY A 446 3.11 5.94 -11.06
N GLY A 447 3.18 4.97 -11.98
CA GLY A 447 4.23 3.95 -12.02
C GLY A 447 5.62 4.54 -12.26
N PHE A 448 5.72 5.48 -13.20
CA PHE A 448 6.97 6.23 -13.43
C PHE A 448 7.41 7.01 -12.17
N PHE A 449 6.49 7.72 -11.52
CA PHE A 449 6.79 8.44 -10.28
C PHE A 449 7.19 7.50 -9.13
N MET A 450 6.59 6.32 -9.03
CA MET A 450 6.97 5.30 -8.05
C MET A 450 8.43 4.87 -8.21
N ILE A 451 8.86 4.56 -9.44
CA ILE A 451 10.27 4.22 -9.74
C ILE A 451 11.20 5.36 -9.34
N VAL A 452 10.87 6.60 -9.75
CA VAL A 452 11.65 7.79 -9.40
C VAL A 452 11.76 7.95 -7.88
N VAL A 453 10.68 7.72 -7.14
CA VAL A 453 10.65 7.82 -5.67
C VAL A 453 11.50 6.74 -5.01
N ILE A 454 11.46 5.49 -5.49
CA ILE A 454 12.29 4.40 -4.96
C ILE A 454 13.77 4.69 -5.22
N VAL A 455 14.12 5.09 -6.45
CA VAL A 455 15.50 5.46 -6.80
C VAL A 455 15.98 6.64 -5.97
N ALA A 456 15.16 7.70 -5.84
CA ALA A 456 15.48 8.83 -4.98
C ALA A 456 15.62 8.42 -3.50
N GLY A 457 14.77 7.52 -3.02
CA GLY A 457 14.79 6.94 -1.67
C GLY A 457 16.06 6.14 -1.38
N PHE A 458 16.57 5.42 -2.38
CA PHE A 458 17.83 4.70 -2.32
C PHE A 458 19.01 5.66 -2.06
N PHE A 459 19.15 6.72 -2.87
CA PHE A 459 20.23 7.69 -2.74
C PHE A 459 20.08 8.63 -1.53
N LYS A 460 18.86 9.08 -1.24
CA LYS A 460 18.52 9.94 -0.10
C LYS A 460 17.41 9.30 0.72
N ARG A 461 17.71 9.02 2.00
CA ARG A 461 16.73 8.46 2.95
C ARG A 461 15.47 9.31 3.00
N ARG A 462 14.31 8.69 2.74
CA ARG A 462 12.99 9.33 2.78
C ARG A 462 12.88 10.58 1.87
N ALA A 463 13.45 10.50 0.67
CA ALA A 463 13.44 11.58 -0.31
C ALA A 463 12.03 12.13 -0.57
N PHE A 464 11.06 11.26 -0.84
CA PHE A 464 9.69 11.67 -1.16
C PHE A 464 8.96 12.31 0.03
N CYS A 465 9.24 11.87 1.26
CA CYS A 465 8.62 12.46 2.46
C CYS A 465 8.95 13.96 2.63
N ASN A 466 10.01 14.46 1.98
CA ASN A 466 10.35 15.89 1.99
C ASN A 466 9.46 16.74 1.05
N ILE A 467 8.83 16.12 0.06
CA ILE A 467 7.99 16.80 -0.95
C ILE A 467 6.52 16.35 -0.91
N CYS A 468 6.22 15.30 -0.13
CA CYS A 468 4.89 14.73 -0.02
C CYS A 468 3.86 15.75 0.51
N PRO A 469 2.79 16.07 -0.26
CA PRO A 469 1.81 17.08 0.12
C PRO A 469 1.01 16.66 1.36
N LEU A 470 0.53 15.41 1.42
CA LEU A 470 -0.18 14.87 2.59
C LEU A 470 0.66 14.97 3.87
N GLY A 471 1.95 14.63 3.78
CA GLY A 471 2.86 14.77 4.90
C GLY A 471 3.00 16.21 5.35
N TYR A 472 2.98 17.17 4.42
CA TYR A 472 3.04 18.58 4.76
C TYR A 472 1.76 19.06 5.45
N ILE A 473 0.57 18.64 5.00
CA ILE A 473 -0.70 18.95 5.67
C ILE A 473 -0.66 18.46 7.13
N LEU A 474 -0.24 17.22 7.37
CA LEU A 474 -0.01 16.69 8.73
C LEU A 474 1.10 17.41 9.50
N GLY A 475 2.05 18.03 8.80
CA GLY A 475 3.12 18.84 9.38
C GLY A 475 2.64 20.19 9.88
N LEU A 476 1.58 20.76 9.31
CA LEU A 476 1.05 22.06 9.75
C LEU A 476 0.54 21.99 11.19
N THR A 477 0.06 20.84 11.64
CA THR A 477 -0.41 20.61 13.02
C THR A 477 0.72 20.34 14.03
N HIS A 478 2.00 20.40 13.65
CA HIS A 478 3.13 20.12 14.56
C HIS A 478 3.16 21.00 15.83
N LYS A 479 2.54 22.18 15.79
CA LYS A 479 2.41 23.05 16.98
C LYS A 479 1.45 22.45 18.01
N ALA A 480 0.34 21.87 17.55
CA ALA A 480 -0.67 21.23 18.38
C ALA A 480 -0.34 19.76 18.71
N SER A 481 0.61 19.14 17.99
CA SER A 481 0.90 17.71 18.16
C SER A 481 1.40 17.35 19.56
N LEU A 482 0.91 16.24 20.12
CA LEU A 482 1.33 15.75 21.45
C LEU A 482 2.78 15.25 21.49
N PHE A 483 3.27 14.75 20.36
CA PHE A 483 4.68 14.41 20.19
C PHE A 483 5.50 15.67 19.93
N LYS A 484 6.55 15.86 20.73
CA LYS A 484 7.48 17.00 20.61
C LYS A 484 8.92 16.54 20.74
N LEU A 485 9.80 17.08 19.91
CA LEU A 485 11.25 16.96 20.01
C LEU A 485 11.79 18.14 20.82
N LYS A 486 12.26 17.86 22.04
CA LYS A 486 12.83 18.86 22.94
C LYS A 486 14.34 18.79 22.98
N LYS A 487 14.97 19.95 23.02
CA LYS A 487 16.42 20.14 23.14
C LYS A 487 16.76 20.82 24.47
N ASP A 488 17.78 20.31 25.13
CA ASP A 488 18.44 20.98 26.24
C ASP A 488 19.71 21.66 25.70
N ALA A 489 19.68 22.99 25.57
CA ALA A 489 20.80 23.74 25.01
C ALA A 489 22.01 23.79 25.96
N VAL A 490 21.82 23.54 27.26
CA VAL A 490 22.90 23.50 28.26
C VAL A 490 23.72 22.20 28.10
N ALA A 491 23.03 21.09 27.86
CA ALA A 491 23.69 19.79 27.63
C ALA A 491 24.23 19.63 26.20
N CYS A 492 23.79 20.45 25.25
CA CYS A 492 24.19 20.34 23.85
C CYS A 492 25.57 20.97 23.60
N THR A 493 26.48 20.20 22.99
CA THR A 493 27.86 20.61 22.66
C THR A 493 28.05 21.11 21.22
N GLU A 494 26.98 21.31 20.44
CA GLU A 494 27.06 21.77 19.04
C GLU A 494 27.98 20.90 18.14
N CYS A 495 28.03 19.60 18.39
CA CYS A 495 28.83 18.69 17.57
C CYS A 495 28.27 18.44 16.16
N GLY A 496 27.07 18.93 15.81
CA GLY A 496 26.45 18.75 14.49
C GLY A 496 25.91 17.35 14.18
N ALA A 497 26.21 16.34 14.99
CA ALA A 497 25.84 14.94 14.75
C ALA A 497 24.32 14.72 14.57
N CYS A 498 23.49 15.50 15.26
CA CYS A 498 22.04 15.41 15.15
C CYS A 498 21.49 15.89 13.79
N TYR A 499 22.13 16.89 13.17
CA TYR A 499 21.73 17.43 11.87
C TYR A 499 22.11 16.48 10.74
N GLU A 500 23.33 15.96 10.76
CA GLU A 500 23.81 14.97 9.78
C GLU A 500 23.02 13.65 9.87
N ALA A 501 22.52 13.32 11.05
CA ALA A 501 21.68 12.15 11.27
C ALA A 501 20.24 12.30 10.73
N CYS A 502 19.75 13.52 10.57
CA CYS A 502 18.34 13.77 10.27
C CYS A 502 18.02 13.49 8.80
N PRO A 503 17.13 12.52 8.48
CA PRO A 503 16.75 12.23 7.10
C PRO A 503 16.01 13.39 6.42
N MET A 504 15.39 14.26 7.21
CA MET A 504 14.61 15.41 6.75
C MET A 504 15.45 16.70 6.68
N GLY A 505 16.72 16.67 7.10
CA GLY A 505 17.61 17.84 7.02
C GLY A 505 17.19 19.03 7.89
N ILE A 506 16.65 18.78 9.09
CA ILE A 506 16.13 19.83 9.96
C ILE A 506 17.29 20.54 10.69
N LYS A 507 17.65 21.73 10.20
CA LYS A 507 18.77 22.54 10.73
C LYS A 507 18.52 23.09 12.13
N SER A 508 17.27 23.41 12.48
CA SER A 508 16.91 23.96 13.80
C SER A 508 17.28 23.03 14.97
N ILE A 509 17.34 21.72 14.76
CA ILE A 509 17.80 20.77 15.81
C ILE A 509 19.23 21.13 16.27
N PHE A 510 20.08 21.55 15.33
CA PHE A 510 21.45 21.96 15.60
C PHE A 510 21.54 23.42 16.06
N THR A 511 20.94 24.36 15.32
CA THR A 511 21.15 25.80 15.53
C THR A 511 20.31 26.43 16.64
N GLU A 512 19.12 25.90 16.93
CA GLU A 512 18.19 26.54 17.86
C GLU A 512 18.69 26.41 19.30
N ARG A 513 18.86 27.55 19.98
CA ARG A 513 19.27 27.63 21.40
C ARG A 513 18.48 28.67 22.19
N GLU A 514 17.64 29.45 21.51
CA GLU A 514 16.85 30.50 22.12
C GLU A 514 15.45 29.97 22.45
N GLY A 515 14.97 30.27 23.64
CA GLY A 515 13.67 29.80 24.09
C GLY A 515 13.36 30.25 25.51
N LYS A 516 12.08 30.22 25.89
CA LYS A 516 11.63 30.59 27.24
C LYS A 516 12.28 29.74 28.34
N ASP A 517 12.56 28.47 28.03
CA ASP A 517 13.29 27.53 28.89
C ASP A 517 14.42 26.89 28.08
N ILE A 518 15.66 27.28 28.39
CA ILE A 518 16.89 26.85 27.71
C ILE A 518 17.10 25.33 27.81
N ARG A 519 16.52 24.68 28.83
CA ARG A 519 16.62 23.22 29.04
C ARG A 519 15.53 22.43 28.32
N LYS A 520 14.50 23.10 27.77
CA LYS A 520 13.33 22.46 27.14
C LYS A 520 12.84 23.22 25.91
N ILE A 521 13.76 23.49 24.98
CA ILE A 521 13.45 24.17 23.73
C ILE A 521 12.70 23.20 22.81
N ASP A 522 11.53 23.60 22.30
CA ASP A 522 10.81 22.83 21.27
C ASP A 522 11.45 23.10 19.91
N VAL A 523 12.13 22.09 19.36
CA VAL A 523 12.77 22.15 18.04
C VAL A 523 11.96 21.39 16.98
N THR A 524 10.71 21.05 17.29
CA THR A 524 9.80 20.35 16.38
C THR A 524 9.42 21.26 15.23
N THR A 525 9.74 20.86 14.01
CA THR A 525 9.31 21.54 12.78
C THR A 525 8.24 20.73 12.06
N ALA A 526 7.55 21.38 11.11
CA ALA A 526 6.57 20.73 10.24
C ALA A 526 7.15 19.54 9.42
N ASP A 527 8.48 19.46 9.27
CA ASP A 527 9.14 18.36 8.56
C ASP A 527 9.56 17.19 9.47
N CYS A 528 9.41 17.32 10.78
CA CYS A 528 9.84 16.28 11.73
C CYS A 528 8.88 15.08 11.77
N ILE A 529 9.33 13.95 11.23
CA ILE A 529 8.64 12.65 11.25
C ILE A 529 8.83 11.84 12.56
N MET A 530 9.42 12.44 13.60
CA MET A 530 9.69 11.80 14.90
C MET A 530 10.45 10.45 14.83
N CYS A 531 11.30 10.28 13.81
CA CYS A 531 12.01 9.03 13.56
C CYS A 531 13.06 8.64 14.63
N GLY A 532 13.46 9.57 15.51
CA GLY A 532 14.39 9.35 16.62
C GLY A 532 15.87 9.19 16.26
N GLU A 533 16.27 9.38 15.00
CA GLU A 533 17.68 9.22 14.59
C GLU A 533 18.58 10.31 15.17
N SER A 534 18.07 11.55 15.26
CA SER A 534 18.79 12.69 15.89
C SER A 534 19.09 12.44 17.37
N VAL A 535 18.14 11.85 18.10
CA VAL A 535 18.31 11.47 19.51
C VAL A 535 19.29 10.30 19.66
N ARG A 536 19.20 9.30 18.75
CA ARG A 536 20.07 8.12 18.77
C ARG A 536 21.56 8.44 18.55
N ARG A 537 21.86 9.39 17.65
CA ARG A 537 23.25 9.76 17.30
C ARG A 537 23.83 10.88 18.16
N CYS A 538 23.05 11.42 19.10
CA CYS A 538 23.55 12.42 20.01
C CYS A 538 24.48 11.76 21.05
N PRO A 539 25.75 12.22 21.19
CA PRO A 539 26.69 11.67 22.16
C PRO A 539 26.45 12.19 23.59
N GLU A 540 25.70 13.27 23.73
CA GLU A 540 25.47 13.94 25.02
C GLU A 540 24.23 13.39 25.73
N ASN A 541 24.32 13.27 27.07
CA ASN A 541 23.22 12.80 27.89
C ASN A 541 22.10 13.84 27.95
N ASN A 542 20.87 13.41 27.67
CA ASN A 542 19.63 14.21 27.77
C ASN A 542 19.60 15.49 26.92
N ALA A 543 20.57 15.71 26.02
CA ALA A 543 20.60 16.89 25.17
C ALA A 543 19.44 16.96 24.17
N LEU A 544 18.93 15.80 23.74
CA LEU A 544 17.73 15.67 22.91
C LEU A 544 16.79 14.63 23.49
N ALA A 545 15.49 14.90 23.45
CA ALA A 545 14.46 13.95 23.86
C ALA A 545 13.17 14.09 23.04
N ILE A 546 12.57 12.96 22.67
CA ILE A 546 11.19 12.90 22.21
C ILE A 546 10.27 12.80 23.43
N THR A 547 9.27 13.66 23.47
CA THR A 547 8.27 13.72 24.53
C THR A 547 6.87 13.48 23.98
N PHE A 548 6.02 12.83 24.77
CA PHE A 548 4.60 12.65 24.50
C PHE A 548 3.81 13.22 25.68
N CYS A 549 2.92 14.18 25.41
CA CYS A 549 2.17 14.90 26.46
C CYS A 549 3.11 15.43 27.57
N GLY A 550 4.29 15.93 27.19
CA GLY A 550 5.30 16.44 28.11
C GLY A 550 6.17 15.40 28.84
N LYS A 551 5.82 14.10 28.80
CA LYS A 551 6.62 13.01 29.37
C LYS A 551 7.70 12.54 28.39
N LYS A 552 8.92 12.26 28.86
CA LYS A 552 10.02 11.78 28.02
C LYS A 552 9.78 10.31 27.61
N VAL A 553 9.68 10.05 26.31
CA VAL A 553 9.54 8.70 25.74
C VAL A 553 10.89 8.14 25.31
N TYR A 554 11.73 8.99 24.71
CA TYR A 554 13.06 8.59 24.25
C TYR A 554 14.06 9.74 24.41
N ASN A 555 15.19 9.48 25.05
CA ASN A 555 16.22 10.47 25.34
C ASN A 555 17.60 10.03 24.85
N ALA A 556 18.44 11.01 24.56
CA ALA A 556 19.85 10.81 24.23
C ALA A 556 20.59 10.30 25.47
N ASP A 557 21.40 9.27 25.27
CA ASP A 557 22.16 8.61 26.33
C ASP A 557 23.53 8.23 25.78
N ARG A 558 24.56 8.83 26.37
CA ARG A 558 25.98 8.64 26.02
C ARG A 558 26.38 7.18 26.15
N MET A 559 25.91 6.46 27.15
CA MET A 559 26.25 5.05 27.33
C MET A 559 25.64 4.19 26.22
N LYS A 560 24.40 4.48 25.81
CA LYS A 560 23.77 3.80 24.65
C LYS A 560 24.47 4.15 23.34
N PHE A 561 24.92 5.40 23.19
CA PHE A 561 25.73 5.81 22.04
C PHE A 561 27.05 5.05 22.01
N MET A 562 27.83 5.08 23.09
CA MET A 562 29.14 4.42 23.16
C MET A 562 29.05 2.90 22.98
N LYS A 563 27.99 2.24 23.48
CA LYS A 563 27.75 0.79 23.26
C LYS A 563 27.60 0.40 21.79
N GLN A 564 27.11 1.30 20.93
CA GLN A 564 26.99 1.02 19.49
C GLN A 564 28.35 0.95 18.79
N TYR A 565 29.34 1.68 19.34
CA TYR A 565 30.71 1.77 18.84
C TYR A 565 31.71 1.08 19.76
N ALA A 566 31.26 0.25 20.71
CA ALA A 566 32.17 -0.53 21.52
C ALA A 566 32.72 -1.71 20.68
N PRO A 567 34.03 -2.00 20.73
CA PRO A 567 34.55 -3.25 20.16
C PRO A 567 33.83 -4.43 20.80
N LYS A 568 33.59 -5.53 20.05
CA LYS A 568 33.11 -6.77 20.66
C LYS A 568 34.11 -7.15 21.75
N PRO A 569 33.67 -7.54 22.96
CA PRO A 569 34.59 -8.15 23.90
C PRO A 569 35.18 -9.36 23.19
N ASP A 570 36.48 -9.34 22.92
CA ASP A 570 37.17 -10.56 22.52
C ASP A 570 36.86 -11.58 23.61
N LYS A 571 36.52 -12.81 23.21
CA LYS A 571 36.49 -13.93 24.15
C LYS A 571 37.90 -13.99 24.72
N TYR A 572 38.08 -13.43 25.91
CA TYR A 572 39.30 -13.52 26.68
C TYR A 572 39.55 -15.02 26.84
N THR A 573 40.49 -15.56 26.06
CA THR A 573 41.14 -16.79 26.46
C THR A 573 41.95 -16.41 27.69
N PRO A 574 41.70 -17.00 28.86
CA PRO A 574 42.59 -16.79 29.98
C PRO A 574 43.93 -17.40 29.55
N PHE A 575 44.90 -16.53 29.26
CA PHE A 575 46.28 -16.96 29.16
C PHE A 575 46.65 -17.51 30.53
N TYR A 576 46.68 -18.84 30.60
CA TYR A 576 47.00 -19.60 31.79
C TYR A 576 48.37 -19.16 32.29
N ASP A 577 48.40 -18.72 33.54
CA ASP A 577 49.53 -18.77 34.44
C ASP A 577 50.02 -20.23 34.51
N LYS A 578 51.01 -20.58 33.69
CA LYS A 578 51.73 -21.86 33.71
C LYS A 578 53.17 -21.68 33.23
N GLU A 579 53.94 -20.91 33.98
CA GLU A 579 55.40 -21.13 34.07
C GLU A 579 55.83 -21.09 35.54
N LYS A 580 55.51 -22.18 36.24
CA LYS A 580 56.40 -22.77 37.25
C LYS A 580 56.75 -24.15 36.74
N HIS A 581 57.97 -24.31 36.22
CA HIS A 581 58.88 -25.41 36.54
C HIS A 581 60.29 -25.08 36.04
#